data_AF-A0A5N6TC58-F1
#
_entry.id   AF-A0A5N6TC58-F1
#
_cell.length_a   1.000
_cell.length_b   1.000
_cell.length_c   1.000
_cell.angle_alpha   90.00
_cell.angle_beta   90.00
_cell.angle_gamma   90.00
#
_symmetry.space_group_name_H-M   'P 1'
#
loop_
_entity.id
_entity.type
_entity.pdbx_description
1 polymer ?
#
loop_
_entity_poly.entity_id
_entity_poly.type
_entity_poly.pdbx_seq_one_letter_code
_entity_poly.pdbx_strand_id
1 'polypeptide(L)'
;MLTRQSLVALLWGLSLAAAQTSSEQNPSLEEIQAAQATVLPHSPVSNVKGLAFNRFVNIWLENTDYESAAKDPHLSKLAEKGLLLTNYWAVTHPSEPNYCASAGGDTFGMDNDNFNQVPANVSTIADMFDVKNIAWGEYQEHMPYPGYQGKNYSNQETGANDYVRKHNPMVFYDSVTKDATRLRQIKNFTTFYDDLKHERLPQYSFVTPNMTNDAHDTNITFAGSWTWRFLSELLEDEYFTKDTLILLTFDENDTYEIGNKIYSFFVGGAVPEHLRGTQDDTFYTHYSIIASLSANWGLPSLGRWDCGANLLSWLAEKTGYVNWEVETGNLLQNETYPGPLSAGEYNTFSPEWPVPLTQGSCSAGHGILPIVQQTWKNLTATFNYTSPIPYDSVSGNNVGVKYSRTLKNGKTESGITA
;
A
#
# COMPACT_ATOMS: atom_id res chain seq x y z
N MET A 1 1.14 41.59 60.37
CA MET A 1 1.55 41.91 59.00
C MET A 1 2.12 40.65 58.37
N LEU A 2 1.30 39.90 57.62
CA LEU A 2 1.73 38.73 56.86
C LEU A 2 1.76 39.12 55.39
N THR A 3 2.93 39.05 54.76
CA THR A 3 3.14 39.42 53.37
C THR A 3 2.98 38.21 52.43
N ARG A 4 2.25 38.50 51.35
CA ARG A 4 1.82 37.69 50.21
C ARG A 4 2.92 36.84 49.54
N GLN A 5 2.53 35.58 49.29
CA GLN A 5 2.53 34.86 48.01
C GLN A 5 3.69 35.05 47.02
N SER A 6 4.31 33.92 46.66
CA SER A 6 4.37 33.44 45.26
C SER A 6 4.81 31.97 45.25
N LEU A 7 3.83 31.06 45.16
CA LEU A 7 4.04 29.71 44.64
C LEU A 7 4.21 29.84 43.13
N VAL A 8 5.40 29.56 42.61
CA VAL A 8 5.58 29.27 41.19
C VAL A 8 5.38 27.78 41.02
N ALA A 9 4.15 27.38 40.72
CA ALA A 9 3.88 26.07 40.15
C ALA A 9 4.22 26.15 38.65
N LEU A 10 5.34 25.54 38.26
CA LEU A 10 5.65 25.28 36.86
C LEU A 10 4.65 24.24 36.35
N LEU A 11 3.58 24.70 35.70
CA LEU A 11 2.70 23.89 34.88
C LEU A 11 3.50 23.40 33.67
N TRP A 12 3.99 22.16 33.73
CA TRP A 12 4.33 21.39 32.53
C TRP A 12 3.02 21.01 31.84
N GLY A 13 2.47 21.96 31.07
CA GLY A 13 1.41 21.67 30.12
C GLY A 13 2.02 20.88 28.97
N LEU A 14 1.81 19.57 28.95
CA LEU A 14 1.96 18.75 27.74
C LEU A 14 0.88 19.19 26.75
N SER A 15 1.12 20.26 26.00
CA SER A 15 0.37 20.52 24.79
C SER A 15 0.85 19.50 23.75
N LEU A 16 0.12 18.39 23.63
CA LEU A 16 0.16 17.59 22.40
C LEU A 16 -0.30 18.53 21.29
N ALA A 17 0.65 19.07 20.52
CA ALA A 17 0.33 19.81 19.32
C ALA A 17 -0.44 18.85 18.40
N ALA A 18 -1.72 19.16 18.15
CA ALA A 18 -2.48 18.49 17.12
C ALA A 18 -1.73 18.68 15.80
N ALA A 19 -1.65 17.63 14.96
CA ALA A 19 -1.07 17.77 13.64
C ALA A 19 -1.81 18.90 12.91
N GLN A 20 -1.10 19.96 12.54
CA GLN A 20 -1.66 20.98 11.65
C GLN A 20 -1.81 20.32 10.28
N THR A 21 -3.05 20.28 9.77
CA THR A 21 -3.32 19.88 8.39
C THR A 21 -2.79 20.98 7.48
N SER A 22 -1.60 20.80 6.91
CA SER A 22 -1.15 21.67 5.83
C SER A 22 -1.90 21.28 4.57
N SER A 23 -2.79 22.14 4.08
CA SER A 23 -3.42 22.01 2.77
C SER A 23 -2.57 22.63 1.66
N GLU A 24 -1.37 23.13 1.98
CA GLU A 24 -0.51 23.78 1.02
C GLU A 24 0.32 22.74 0.28
N GLN A 25 0.22 22.75 -1.05
CA GLN A 25 0.98 21.87 -1.93
C GLN A 25 2.50 22.06 -1.76
N ASN A 26 2.95 23.30 -1.53
CA ASN A 26 4.37 23.66 -1.43
C ASN A 26 4.61 24.55 -0.20
N PRO A 27 4.59 24.00 1.02
CA PRO A 27 4.86 24.77 2.23
C PRO A 27 6.30 25.29 2.21
N SER A 28 6.53 26.46 2.83
CA SER A 28 7.87 27.03 2.93
C SER A 28 8.79 26.19 3.83
N LEU A 29 10.10 26.30 3.62
CA LEU A 29 11.07 25.60 4.47
C LEU A 29 10.95 26.01 5.95
N GLU A 30 10.62 27.27 6.22
CA GLU A 30 10.41 27.78 7.59
C GLU A 30 9.21 27.10 8.27
N GLU A 31 8.09 26.93 7.55
CA GLU A 31 6.92 26.22 8.05
C GLU A 31 7.21 24.73 8.29
N ILE A 32 7.95 24.10 7.36
CA ILE A 32 8.36 22.70 7.51
C ILE A 32 9.24 22.53 8.75
N GLN A 33 10.23 23.41 8.96
CA GLN A 33 11.12 23.37 10.13
C GLN A 33 10.37 23.65 11.44
N ALA A 34 9.41 24.57 11.44
CA ALA A 34 8.56 24.83 12.60
C ALA A 34 7.70 23.62 12.99
N ALA A 35 7.11 22.94 11.99
CA ALA A 35 6.35 21.70 12.22
C ALA A 35 7.27 20.56 12.68
N GLN A 36 8.43 20.37 12.05
CA GLN A 36 9.43 19.37 12.42
C GLN A 36 9.88 19.50 13.89
N ALA A 37 9.96 20.72 14.42
CA ALA A 37 10.33 20.97 15.81
C ALA A 37 9.25 20.55 16.84
N THR A 38 8.00 20.35 16.43
CA THR A 38 6.86 20.21 17.36
C THR A 38 5.98 18.98 17.12
N VAL A 39 5.90 18.47 15.90
CA VAL A 39 5.05 17.34 15.54
C VAL A 39 5.70 16.02 15.95
N LEU A 40 5.02 15.26 16.81
CA LEU A 40 5.48 13.97 17.31
C LEU A 40 4.77 12.81 16.59
N PRO A 41 5.49 11.73 16.24
CA PRO A 41 4.89 10.57 15.59
C PRO A 41 3.90 9.85 16.52
N HIS A 42 2.95 9.15 15.91
CA HIS A 42 2.07 8.22 16.61
C HIS A 42 2.40 6.79 16.17
N SER A 43 2.85 5.96 17.11
CA SER A 43 3.20 4.55 16.88
C SER A 43 2.29 3.65 17.70
N PRO A 44 1.04 3.42 17.26
CA PRO A 44 0.18 2.46 17.91
C PRO A 44 0.75 1.05 17.75
N VAL A 45 0.45 0.19 18.72
CA VAL A 45 0.83 -1.23 18.69
C VAL A 45 -0.41 -2.09 18.85
N SER A 46 -0.37 -3.28 18.26
CA SER A 46 -1.42 -4.28 18.39
C SER A 46 -0.80 -5.68 18.26
N ASN A 47 -1.54 -6.70 18.67
CA ASN A 47 -1.10 -8.10 18.61
C ASN A 47 -2.26 -9.04 18.23
N VAL A 48 -2.92 -8.72 17.13
CA VAL A 48 -4.00 -9.52 16.54
C VAL A 48 -3.38 -10.68 15.77
N LYS A 49 -3.62 -11.91 16.20
CA LYS A 49 -3.08 -13.09 15.49
C LYS A 49 -3.74 -13.25 14.11
N GLY A 50 -2.91 -13.43 13.09
CA GLY A 50 -3.36 -13.76 11.75
C GLY A 50 -3.35 -15.27 11.48
N LEU A 51 -3.93 -15.68 10.35
CA LEU A 51 -3.98 -17.07 9.92
C LEU A 51 -2.64 -17.59 9.37
N ALA A 52 -1.85 -16.72 8.74
CA ALA A 52 -0.59 -17.05 8.09
C ALA A 52 0.59 -16.19 8.61
N PHE A 53 0.37 -14.92 8.95
CA PHE A 53 1.40 -14.02 9.47
C PHE A 53 0.82 -13.07 10.53
N ASN A 54 1.66 -12.57 11.45
CA ASN A 54 1.22 -11.60 12.47
C ASN A 54 1.61 -10.17 12.13
N ARG A 55 2.63 -9.95 11.31
CA ARG A 55 3.01 -8.65 10.80
C ARG A 55 3.21 -8.71 9.29
N PHE A 56 2.83 -7.65 8.58
CA PHE A 56 3.06 -7.47 7.16
C PHE A 56 3.84 -6.17 6.93
N VAL A 57 4.93 -6.26 6.18
CA VAL A 57 5.73 -5.10 5.75
C VAL A 57 5.70 -5.06 4.23
N ASN A 58 5.18 -3.98 3.67
CA ASN A 58 5.11 -3.73 2.23
C ASN A 58 6.20 -2.73 1.85
N ILE A 59 7.20 -3.15 1.07
CA ILE A 59 8.31 -2.31 0.64
C ILE A 59 8.21 -2.11 -0.86
N TRP A 60 8.10 -0.85 -1.29
CA TRP A 60 8.02 -0.50 -2.70
C TRP A 60 9.29 0.20 -3.15
N LEU A 61 9.87 -0.28 -4.25
CA LEU A 61 10.88 0.41 -5.03
C LEU A 61 10.23 1.08 -6.25
N GLU A 62 10.98 1.94 -6.92
CA GLU A 62 10.53 2.68 -8.10
C GLU A 62 10.58 1.83 -9.37
N ASN A 63 9.66 2.15 -10.27
CA ASN A 63 9.45 1.52 -11.57
C ASN A 63 10.74 1.01 -12.25
N THR A 64 10.69 -0.29 -12.60
CA THR A 64 11.74 -0.92 -13.39
C THR A 64 11.19 -2.17 -14.07
N ASP A 65 11.67 -2.48 -15.27
CA ASP A 65 11.28 -3.70 -15.95
C ASP A 65 11.66 -4.96 -15.16
N TYR A 66 10.75 -5.94 -15.13
CA TYR A 66 10.94 -7.22 -14.43
C TYR A 66 12.32 -7.84 -14.68
N GLU A 67 12.76 -7.89 -15.95
CA GLU A 67 14.02 -8.51 -16.36
C GLU A 67 15.25 -7.74 -15.85
N SER A 68 15.13 -6.43 -15.62
CA SER A 68 16.20 -5.60 -15.05
C SER A 68 16.33 -5.87 -13.55
N ALA A 69 15.22 -5.86 -12.81
CA ALA A 69 15.20 -6.22 -11.39
C ALA A 69 15.65 -7.66 -11.14
N ALA A 70 15.17 -8.62 -11.94
CA ALA A 70 15.54 -10.03 -11.82
C ALA A 70 17.02 -10.32 -12.10
N LYS A 71 17.74 -9.41 -12.79
CA LYS A 71 19.18 -9.51 -13.02
C LYS A 71 20.02 -8.83 -11.94
N ASP A 72 19.40 -8.05 -11.05
CA ASP A 72 20.14 -7.47 -9.94
C ASP A 72 20.55 -8.56 -8.94
N PRO A 73 21.85 -8.71 -8.63
CA PRO A 73 22.33 -9.80 -7.79
C PRO A 73 21.91 -9.67 -6.33
N HIS A 74 21.64 -8.45 -5.84
CA HIS A 74 21.23 -8.23 -4.45
C HIS A 74 19.76 -8.62 -4.27
N LEU A 75 18.88 -8.18 -5.17
CA LEU A 75 17.47 -8.53 -5.16
C LEU A 75 17.28 -10.04 -5.37
N SER A 76 17.98 -10.64 -6.32
CA SER A 76 17.93 -12.08 -6.58
C SER A 76 18.32 -12.91 -5.34
N LYS A 77 19.39 -12.50 -4.65
CA LYS A 77 19.85 -13.18 -3.43
C LYS A 77 18.90 -13.02 -2.25
N LEU A 78 18.14 -11.94 -2.19
CA LEU A 78 17.06 -11.79 -1.21
C LEU A 78 15.88 -12.69 -1.57
N ALA A 79 15.46 -12.72 -2.84
CA ALA A 79 14.39 -13.59 -3.31
C ALA A 79 14.69 -15.08 -3.04
N GLU A 80 15.95 -15.52 -3.19
CA GLU A 80 16.39 -16.89 -2.84
C GLU A 80 16.16 -17.26 -1.37
N LYS A 81 16.09 -16.29 -0.45
CA LYS A 81 15.79 -16.52 0.98
C LYS A 81 14.30 -16.69 1.25
N GLY A 82 13.45 -16.43 0.26
CA GLY A 82 12.01 -16.33 0.41
C GLY A 82 11.27 -16.93 -0.78
N LEU A 83 10.18 -16.33 -1.22
CA LEU A 83 9.32 -16.83 -2.29
C LEU A 83 9.22 -15.81 -3.41
N LEU A 84 9.70 -16.16 -4.62
CA LEU A 84 9.59 -15.30 -5.80
C LEU A 84 8.18 -15.40 -6.40
N LEU A 85 7.57 -14.26 -6.69
CA LEU A 85 6.24 -14.16 -7.31
C LEU A 85 6.39 -13.91 -8.80
N THR A 86 6.25 -14.96 -9.61
CA THR A 86 6.53 -14.89 -11.04
C THR A 86 5.35 -14.43 -11.88
N ASN A 87 4.23 -14.05 -11.25
CA ASN A 87 3.01 -13.59 -11.93
C ASN A 87 2.35 -12.45 -11.13
N TYR A 88 3.17 -11.53 -10.61
CA TYR A 88 2.72 -10.33 -9.90
C TYR A 88 2.70 -9.13 -10.85
N TRP A 89 1.59 -8.39 -10.84
CA TRP A 89 1.33 -7.28 -11.73
C TRP A 89 1.04 -6.00 -10.94
N ALA A 90 1.53 -4.87 -11.41
CA ALA A 90 1.01 -3.58 -11.01
C ALA A 90 -0.40 -3.39 -11.62
N VAL A 91 -1.03 -2.24 -11.32
CA VAL A 91 -2.44 -2.03 -11.68
C VAL A 91 -2.65 -0.98 -12.77
N THR A 92 -1.66 -0.12 -13.03
CA THR A 92 -1.69 0.89 -14.10
C THR A 92 -0.31 1.57 -14.24
N HIS A 93 -0.20 2.49 -15.19
CA HIS A 93 0.70 3.65 -15.12
C HIS A 93 -0.04 4.96 -14.82
N PRO A 94 0.64 6.03 -14.36
CA PRO A 94 2.02 6.08 -13.80
C PRO A 94 2.10 5.58 -12.34
N SER A 95 3.19 5.84 -11.63
CA SER A 95 3.42 5.42 -10.23
C SER A 95 2.31 5.80 -9.24
N GLU A 96 1.91 7.07 -9.16
CA GLU A 96 0.98 7.59 -8.13
C GLU A 96 -0.33 6.78 -7.98
N PRO A 97 -1.07 6.42 -9.05
CA PRO A 97 -2.27 5.62 -8.94
C PRO A 97 -2.05 4.21 -8.36
N ASN A 98 -0.85 3.62 -8.48
CA ASN A 98 -0.55 2.34 -7.83
C ASN A 98 -0.48 2.49 -6.30
N TYR A 99 0.15 3.56 -5.79
CA TYR A 99 0.17 3.85 -4.35
C TYR A 99 -1.24 4.13 -3.83
N CYS A 100 -2.04 4.93 -4.54
CA CYS A 100 -3.46 5.16 -4.22
C CYS A 100 -4.23 3.82 -4.17
N ALA A 101 -4.11 3.00 -5.22
CA ALA A 101 -4.77 1.70 -5.30
C ALA A 101 -4.41 0.75 -4.14
N SER A 102 -3.16 0.79 -3.66
CA SER A 102 -2.70 -0.04 -2.54
C SER A 102 -3.39 0.27 -1.20
N ALA A 103 -3.90 1.50 -1.03
CA ALA A 103 -4.60 1.93 0.19
C ALA A 103 -6.13 1.92 0.05
N GLY A 104 -6.68 2.34 -1.10
CA GLY A 104 -8.13 2.44 -1.31
C GLY A 104 -8.76 1.29 -2.08
N GLY A 105 -7.97 0.39 -2.65
CA GLY A 105 -8.46 -0.73 -3.48
C GLY A 105 -8.95 -0.32 -4.86
N ASP A 106 -8.67 0.90 -5.31
CA ASP A 106 -9.09 1.43 -6.62
C ASP A 106 -8.18 2.58 -7.06
N THR A 107 -8.03 2.79 -8.37
CA THR A 107 -7.26 3.91 -8.95
C THR A 107 -8.09 5.18 -9.09
N PHE A 108 -9.42 5.09 -9.02
CA PHE A 108 -10.36 6.21 -9.22
C PHE A 108 -10.14 6.95 -10.55
N GLY A 109 -9.65 6.23 -11.55
CA GLY A 109 -9.30 6.75 -12.87
C GLY A 109 -8.13 7.73 -12.91
N MET A 110 -7.27 7.72 -11.90
CA MET A 110 -6.05 8.54 -11.87
C MET A 110 -5.08 8.11 -12.99
N ASP A 111 -4.52 9.06 -13.71
CA ASP A 111 -3.66 8.85 -14.88
C ASP A 111 -2.44 9.79 -14.88
N ASN A 112 -2.03 10.27 -13.71
CA ASN A 112 -1.07 11.36 -13.55
C ASN A 112 -0.40 11.32 -12.17
N ASP A 113 0.67 12.12 -12.02
CA ASP A 113 1.43 12.35 -10.78
C ASP A 113 1.17 13.77 -10.20
N ASN A 114 -0.09 14.25 -10.29
CA ASN A 114 -0.47 15.57 -9.80
C ASN A 114 -0.62 15.59 -8.27
N PHE A 115 -0.96 16.75 -7.71
CA PHE A 115 -1.33 16.81 -6.30
C PHE A 115 -2.77 16.30 -6.12
N ASN A 116 -2.95 14.99 -5.95
CA ASN A 116 -4.27 14.38 -5.83
C ASN A 116 -4.74 14.21 -4.38
N GLN A 117 -6.06 14.32 -4.18
CA GLN A 117 -6.72 14.08 -2.89
C GLN A 117 -8.03 13.31 -3.10
N VAL A 118 -8.25 12.31 -2.26
CA VAL A 118 -9.42 11.45 -2.23
C VAL A 118 -10.35 11.86 -1.08
N PRO A 119 -11.65 12.08 -1.32
CA PRO A 119 -12.62 12.48 -0.30
C PRO A 119 -12.76 11.52 0.88
N ALA A 120 -13.10 12.06 2.06
CA ALA A 120 -13.13 11.31 3.32
C ALA A 120 -14.16 10.17 3.39
N ASN A 121 -15.15 10.17 2.48
CA ASN A 121 -16.16 9.12 2.38
C ASN A 121 -15.69 7.89 1.58
N VAL A 122 -14.48 7.94 1.00
CA VAL A 122 -13.82 6.77 0.41
C VAL A 122 -13.01 6.08 1.49
N SER A 123 -13.36 4.83 1.78
CA SER A 123 -12.67 4.02 2.79
C SER A 123 -11.32 3.51 2.30
N THR A 124 -10.40 3.30 3.24
CA THR A 124 -9.05 2.77 3.01
C THR A 124 -8.81 1.50 3.83
N ILE A 125 -7.67 0.85 3.64
CA ILE A 125 -7.22 -0.24 4.52
C ILE A 125 -7.10 0.20 6.00
N ALA A 126 -6.95 1.49 6.31
CA ALA A 126 -6.99 1.98 7.70
C ALA A 126 -8.37 1.72 8.34
N ASP A 127 -9.45 1.99 7.61
CA ASP A 127 -10.82 1.72 8.08
C ASP A 127 -11.08 0.20 8.20
N MET A 128 -10.44 -0.60 7.34
CA MET A 128 -10.47 -2.06 7.44
C MET A 128 -9.75 -2.56 8.71
N PHE A 129 -8.60 -1.98 9.05
CA PHE A 129 -7.83 -2.35 10.25
C PHE A 129 -8.52 -1.94 11.56
N ASP A 130 -9.24 -0.82 11.57
CA ASP A 130 -9.99 -0.34 12.73
C ASP A 130 -11.04 -1.34 13.23
N VAL A 131 -11.56 -2.22 12.36
CA VAL A 131 -12.51 -3.29 12.73
C VAL A 131 -11.98 -4.17 13.86
N LYS A 132 -10.66 -4.38 13.91
CA LYS A 132 -9.99 -5.17 14.96
C LYS A 132 -8.90 -4.41 15.71
N ASN A 133 -8.85 -3.08 15.57
CA ASN A 133 -7.80 -2.24 16.15
C ASN A 133 -6.39 -2.73 15.77
N ILE A 134 -6.20 -3.12 14.51
CA ILE A 134 -4.88 -3.50 13.99
C ILE A 134 -4.08 -2.22 13.77
N ALA A 135 -2.96 -2.09 14.46
CA ALA A 135 -2.05 -0.99 14.29
C ALA A 135 -1.42 -1.04 12.89
N TRP A 136 -1.47 0.11 12.21
CA TRP A 136 -0.81 0.32 10.94
C TRP A 136 0.14 1.52 11.04
N GLY A 137 0.99 1.69 10.04
CA GLY A 137 1.81 2.87 9.88
C GLY A 137 2.54 2.87 8.55
N GLU A 138 3.08 4.03 8.20
CA GLU A 138 3.93 4.18 7.03
C GLU A 138 5.27 4.76 7.45
N TYR A 139 6.34 4.28 6.81
CA TYR A 139 7.68 4.78 6.99
C TYR A 139 8.20 5.24 5.63
N GLN A 140 8.39 6.55 5.52
CA GLN A 140 8.76 7.25 4.30
C GLN A 140 10.14 7.85 4.52
N GLU A 141 11.16 7.38 3.78
CA GLU A 141 12.52 7.84 4.00
C GLU A 141 12.65 9.34 3.74
N HIS A 142 13.35 10.03 4.65
CA HIS A 142 13.57 11.48 4.62
C HIS A 142 12.32 12.38 4.60
N MET A 143 11.12 11.85 4.86
CA MET A 143 9.95 12.69 5.10
C MET A 143 10.22 13.64 6.29
N PRO A 144 9.97 14.96 6.18
CA PRO A 144 10.52 15.94 7.11
C PRO A 144 9.96 15.85 8.53
N TYR A 145 8.69 15.50 8.67
CA TYR A 145 8.03 15.29 9.95
C TYR A 145 6.80 14.37 9.80
N PRO A 146 6.30 13.74 10.88
CA PRO A 146 5.17 12.84 10.80
C PRO A 146 3.92 13.51 10.23
N GLY A 147 3.33 12.93 9.19
CA GLY A 147 2.16 13.49 8.54
C GLY A 147 2.43 14.72 7.65
N TYR A 148 3.62 14.83 7.07
CA TYR A 148 3.89 15.84 6.05
C TYR A 148 3.01 15.62 4.81
N GLN A 149 2.29 16.67 4.40
CA GLN A 149 1.32 16.63 3.28
C GLN A 149 1.77 17.40 2.04
N GLY A 150 2.92 18.10 2.10
CA GLY A 150 3.43 18.85 0.94
C GLY A 150 3.91 17.91 -0.18
N LYS A 151 3.95 18.40 -1.41
CA LYS A 151 4.22 17.61 -2.62
C LYS A 151 5.58 16.93 -2.59
N ASN A 152 6.61 17.60 -2.09
CA ASN A 152 7.98 17.09 -1.99
C ASN A 152 8.71 17.71 -0.81
N TYR A 153 9.79 17.06 -0.39
CA TYR A 153 10.80 17.63 0.50
C TYR A 153 12.18 17.24 -0.02
N SER A 154 12.94 18.24 -0.46
CA SER A 154 14.27 18.05 -1.04
C SER A 154 15.35 17.94 0.05
N ASN A 155 16.50 17.38 -0.31
CA ASN A 155 17.67 17.42 0.54
C ASN A 155 18.17 18.87 0.71
N GLN A 156 18.32 19.33 1.96
CA GLN A 156 18.64 20.73 2.25
C GLN A 156 20.11 21.10 2.02
N GLU A 157 20.99 20.12 1.84
CA GLU A 157 22.42 20.33 1.54
C GLU A 157 22.70 20.28 0.03
N THR A 158 22.13 19.29 -0.67
CA THR A 158 22.42 19.05 -2.09
C THR A 158 21.36 19.63 -3.04
N GLY A 159 20.14 19.89 -2.54
CA GLY A 159 18.99 20.30 -3.36
C GLY A 159 18.36 19.16 -4.17
N ALA A 160 18.86 17.92 -4.06
CA ALA A 160 18.30 16.76 -4.75
C ALA A 160 16.88 16.43 -4.25
N ASN A 161 16.09 15.74 -5.08
CA ASN A 161 14.83 15.18 -4.64
C ASN A 161 15.09 14.15 -3.54
N ASP A 162 14.17 14.06 -2.58
CA ASP A 162 14.32 13.16 -1.45
C ASP A 162 12.99 12.46 -1.16
N TYR A 163 12.10 13.10 -0.41
CA TYR A 163 10.74 12.62 -0.23
C TYR A 163 9.80 13.22 -1.28
N VAL A 164 8.93 12.38 -1.85
CA VAL A 164 7.80 12.80 -2.69
C VAL A 164 6.50 12.23 -2.18
N ARG A 165 5.44 13.05 -2.19
CA ARG A 165 4.12 12.66 -1.71
C ARG A 165 3.48 11.55 -2.56
N LYS A 166 3.81 11.50 -3.85
CA LYS A 166 3.24 10.53 -4.78
C LYS A 166 3.56 9.06 -4.44
N HIS A 167 4.60 8.81 -3.63
CA HIS A 167 5.00 7.45 -3.19
C HIS A 167 4.49 7.10 -1.77
N ASN A 168 3.49 7.84 -1.28
CA ASN A 168 2.92 7.70 0.06
C ASN A 168 1.41 7.36 -0.07
N PRO A 169 1.00 6.11 0.21
CA PRO A 169 -0.39 5.69 -0.01
C PRO A 169 -1.45 6.43 0.81
N MET A 170 -1.24 6.57 2.13
CA MET A 170 -2.32 7.04 3.01
C MET A 170 -2.51 8.56 2.99
N VAL A 171 -1.51 9.32 2.54
CA VAL A 171 -1.61 10.80 2.46
C VAL A 171 -2.61 11.26 1.38
N PHE A 172 -3.02 10.40 0.46
CA PHE A 172 -4.04 10.75 -0.54
C PHE A 172 -5.43 10.89 0.06
N TYR A 173 -5.72 10.32 1.24
CA TYR A 173 -7.09 10.18 1.71
C TYR A 173 -7.43 11.17 2.81
N ASP A 174 -8.50 11.94 2.61
CA ASP A 174 -9.00 12.88 3.61
C ASP A 174 -9.41 12.19 4.93
N SER A 175 -9.81 10.92 4.87
CA SER A 175 -10.12 10.09 6.04
C SER A 175 -8.89 9.78 6.91
N VAL A 176 -7.69 10.03 6.38
CA VAL A 176 -6.41 9.96 7.10
C VAL A 176 -5.90 11.37 7.37
N THR A 177 -5.79 12.22 6.35
CA THR A 177 -5.12 13.52 6.48
C THR A 177 -5.88 14.53 7.33
N LYS A 178 -7.21 14.38 7.48
CA LYS A 178 -8.04 15.21 8.38
C LYS A 178 -8.21 14.59 9.77
N ASP A 179 -7.66 13.41 10.02
CA ASP A 179 -7.60 12.81 11.35
C ASP A 179 -6.20 13.01 11.96
N ALA A 180 -6.13 13.81 13.02
CA ALA A 180 -4.86 14.19 13.64
C ALA A 180 -4.05 13.01 14.25
N THR A 181 -4.67 11.84 14.44
CA THR A 181 -4.01 10.64 14.94
C THR A 181 -3.52 9.79 13.78
N ARG A 182 -4.38 9.49 12.79
CA ARG A 182 -4.02 8.72 11.60
C ARG A 182 -2.92 9.39 10.80
N LEU A 183 -2.99 10.72 10.61
CA LEU A 183 -1.97 11.48 9.90
C LEU A 183 -0.56 11.29 10.51
N ARG A 184 -0.45 11.17 11.84
CA ARG A 184 0.85 11.01 12.54
C ARG A 184 1.37 9.57 12.54
N GLN A 185 0.63 8.62 11.97
CA GLN A 185 1.10 7.24 11.72
C GLN A 185 1.91 7.12 10.43
N ILE A 186 1.87 8.16 9.59
CA ILE A 186 2.79 8.38 8.47
C ILE A 186 4.07 9.02 9.02
N LYS A 187 5.21 8.34 8.93
CA LYS A 187 6.43 8.64 9.72
C LYS A 187 7.70 8.55 8.88
N ASN A 188 8.79 9.09 9.42
CA ASN A 188 10.14 8.96 8.83
C ASN A 188 10.83 7.66 9.31
N PHE A 189 11.83 7.18 8.58
CA PHE A 189 12.75 6.11 8.97
C PHE A 189 13.45 6.32 10.32
N THR A 190 13.71 7.56 10.75
CA THR A 190 14.20 7.81 12.12
C THR A 190 13.24 7.25 13.17
N THR A 191 11.94 7.33 12.91
CA THR A 191 10.92 6.72 13.76
C THR A 191 10.79 5.22 13.52
N PHE A 192 11.05 4.70 12.32
CA PHE A 192 11.14 3.25 12.08
C PHE A 192 12.18 2.59 12.99
N TYR A 193 13.39 3.13 13.05
CA TYR A 193 14.45 2.60 13.90
C TYR A 193 14.14 2.79 15.40
N ASP A 194 13.48 3.89 15.78
CA ASP A 194 13.01 4.10 17.16
C ASP A 194 11.90 3.12 17.55
N ASP A 195 10.97 2.81 16.64
CA ASP A 195 9.91 1.82 16.84
C ASP A 195 10.50 0.41 16.90
N LEU A 196 11.43 0.07 16.01
CA LEU A 196 12.15 -1.21 16.01
C LEU A 196 12.87 -1.44 17.34
N LYS A 197 13.70 -0.48 17.75
CA LYS A 197 14.49 -0.55 19.00
C LYS A 197 13.63 -0.73 20.25
N HIS A 198 12.43 -0.15 20.25
CA HIS A 198 11.51 -0.18 21.39
C HIS A 198 10.39 -1.20 21.22
N GLU A 199 10.48 -2.10 20.24
CA GLU A 199 9.49 -3.13 19.95
C GLU A 199 8.06 -2.60 19.70
N ARG A 200 7.93 -1.45 19.03
CA ARG A 200 6.67 -0.75 18.70
C ARG A 200 6.31 -0.72 17.22
N LEU A 201 6.88 -1.58 16.39
CA LEU A 201 6.47 -1.68 14.99
C LEU A 201 4.99 -2.10 14.89
N PRO A 202 4.19 -1.44 14.01
CA PRO A 202 2.80 -1.81 13.79
C PRO A 202 2.69 -3.18 13.12
N GLN A 203 1.47 -3.74 13.10
CA GLN A 203 1.23 -5.03 12.43
C GLN A 203 1.15 -4.90 10.91
N TYR A 204 0.76 -3.74 10.38
CA TYR A 204 0.91 -3.40 8.98
C TYR A 204 1.85 -2.21 8.83
N SER A 205 2.89 -2.33 8.01
CA SER A 205 3.79 -1.23 7.66
C SER A 205 3.88 -1.09 6.16
N PHE A 206 3.74 0.13 5.64
CA PHE A 206 4.19 0.49 4.30
C PHE A 206 5.53 1.21 4.39
N VAL A 207 6.50 0.83 3.57
CA VAL A 207 7.87 1.37 3.61
C VAL A 207 8.26 1.82 2.21
N THR A 208 8.58 3.10 2.07
CA THR A 208 9.05 3.68 0.81
C THR A 208 10.43 4.30 1.04
N PRO A 209 11.47 3.88 0.30
CA PRO A 209 12.75 4.60 0.24
C PRO A 209 12.58 5.99 -0.40
N ASN A 210 13.60 6.82 -0.31
CA ASN A 210 13.61 8.11 -0.99
C ASN A 210 13.92 7.94 -2.48
N MET A 211 13.76 9.03 -3.25
CA MET A 211 13.98 9.08 -4.70
C MET A 211 15.37 8.61 -5.17
N THR A 212 16.36 8.60 -4.27
CA THR A 212 17.70 8.07 -4.59
C THR A 212 17.76 6.55 -4.39
N ASN A 213 17.16 6.07 -3.30
CA ASN A 213 17.26 4.69 -2.84
C ASN A 213 16.21 3.76 -3.45
N ASP A 214 15.11 4.30 -3.99
CA ASP A 214 14.04 3.55 -4.64
C ASP A 214 14.35 3.17 -6.11
N ALA A 215 15.36 3.81 -6.72
CA ALA A 215 15.84 3.72 -8.11
C ALA A 215 15.43 4.88 -9.03
N HIS A 216 14.61 5.84 -8.58
CA HIS A 216 14.09 6.92 -9.45
C HIS A 216 15.20 7.83 -9.99
N ASP A 217 15.98 8.44 -9.11
CA ASP A 217 17.08 9.34 -9.45
C ASP A 217 18.42 8.60 -9.62
N THR A 218 18.39 7.26 -9.52
CA THR A 218 19.56 6.38 -9.66
C THR A 218 19.31 5.24 -10.66
N ASN A 219 19.43 3.99 -10.21
CA ASN A 219 19.18 2.79 -11.01
C ASN A 219 18.97 1.57 -10.10
N ILE A 220 18.50 0.48 -10.72
CA ILE A 220 18.19 -0.77 -10.03
C ILE A 220 19.35 -1.39 -9.26
N THR A 221 20.60 -1.23 -9.71
CA THR A 221 21.76 -1.74 -8.96
C THR A 221 22.01 -0.96 -7.68
N PHE A 222 21.77 0.36 -7.71
CA PHE A 222 21.87 1.19 -6.51
C PHE A 222 20.78 0.82 -5.50
N ALA A 223 19.52 0.76 -5.95
CA ALA A 223 18.39 0.36 -5.12
C ALA A 223 18.53 -1.08 -4.59
N GLY A 224 19.04 -2.02 -5.40
CA GLY A 224 19.34 -3.38 -4.98
C GLY A 224 20.40 -3.42 -3.85
N SER A 225 21.47 -2.64 -3.98
CA SER A 225 22.50 -2.54 -2.93
C SER A 225 21.98 -1.88 -1.66
N TRP A 226 21.16 -0.83 -1.78
CA TRP A 226 20.49 -0.20 -0.65
C TRP A 226 19.56 -1.20 0.05
N THR A 227 18.70 -1.88 -0.71
CA THR A 227 17.75 -2.88 -0.23
C THR A 227 18.45 -4.00 0.52
N TRP A 228 19.57 -4.50 -0.03
CA TRP A 228 20.36 -5.52 0.65
C TRP A 228 20.84 -5.06 2.02
N ARG A 229 21.36 -3.83 2.14
CA ARG A 229 21.82 -3.29 3.42
C ARG A 229 20.66 -3.10 4.39
N PHE A 230 19.56 -2.53 3.91
CA PHE A 230 18.36 -2.31 4.72
C PHE A 230 17.78 -3.62 5.26
N LEU A 231 17.58 -4.62 4.41
CA LEU A 231 16.94 -5.88 4.80
C LEU A 231 17.87 -6.88 5.46
N SER A 232 19.16 -6.95 5.12
CA SER A 232 20.03 -8.00 5.67
C SER A 232 20.16 -7.92 7.19
N GLU A 233 20.31 -6.71 7.74
CA GLU A 233 20.37 -6.51 9.19
C GLU A 233 19.00 -6.75 9.85
N LEU A 234 17.92 -6.26 9.23
CA LEU A 234 16.57 -6.46 9.75
C LEU A 234 16.16 -7.93 9.79
N LEU A 235 16.58 -8.72 8.79
CA LEU A 235 16.29 -10.16 8.72
C LEU A 235 17.02 -10.97 9.80
N GLU A 236 18.05 -10.41 10.45
CA GLU A 236 18.73 -11.01 11.61
C GLU A 236 18.08 -10.64 12.95
N ASP A 237 17.25 -9.58 12.98
CA ASP A 237 16.50 -9.16 14.16
C ASP A 237 15.26 -10.05 14.38
N GLU A 238 15.20 -10.75 15.53
CA GLU A 238 14.10 -11.68 15.84
C GLU A 238 12.76 -10.96 16.00
N TYR A 239 12.75 -9.76 16.61
CA TYR A 239 11.54 -8.98 16.79
C TYR A 239 10.96 -8.54 15.44
N PHE A 240 11.82 -8.14 14.50
CA PHE A 240 11.41 -7.80 13.15
C PHE A 240 10.99 -9.02 12.35
N THR A 241 11.70 -10.13 12.42
CA THR A 241 11.60 -11.19 11.39
C THR A 241 10.61 -12.30 11.73
N LYS A 242 10.55 -12.75 12.98
CA LYS A 242 9.96 -14.05 13.37
C LYS A 242 8.57 -14.33 12.82
N ASP A 243 7.64 -13.39 12.98
CA ASP A 243 6.24 -13.53 12.56
C ASP A 243 5.85 -12.56 11.42
N THR A 244 6.85 -12.00 10.73
CA THR A 244 6.65 -10.97 9.71
C THR A 244 6.73 -11.58 8.32
N LEU A 245 5.73 -11.26 7.50
CA LEU A 245 5.77 -11.43 6.06
C LEU A 245 6.17 -10.10 5.43
N ILE A 246 7.24 -10.08 4.65
CA ILE A 246 7.77 -8.87 4.02
C ILE A 246 7.59 -9.04 2.53
N LEU A 247 6.82 -8.16 1.89
CA LEU A 247 6.79 -8.04 0.44
C LEU A 247 7.80 -6.99 0.02
N LEU A 248 8.70 -7.35 -0.89
CA LEU A 248 9.40 -6.37 -1.70
C LEU A 248 8.84 -6.41 -3.12
N THR A 249 8.48 -5.25 -3.64
CA THR A 249 7.87 -5.10 -4.96
C THR A 249 8.18 -3.71 -5.53
N PHE A 250 7.67 -3.45 -6.73
CA PHE A 250 7.72 -2.16 -7.41
C PHE A 250 6.31 -1.58 -7.50
N ASP A 251 6.22 -0.28 -7.74
CA ASP A 251 4.95 0.36 -8.08
C ASP A 251 4.44 -0.09 -9.45
N GLU A 252 5.31 -0.15 -10.46
CA GLU A 252 5.08 -0.54 -11.86
C GLU A 252 6.37 -0.97 -12.60
N ASN A 253 6.26 -1.32 -13.88
CA ASN A 253 7.42 -1.50 -14.77
C ASN A 253 7.82 -0.16 -15.44
N ASP A 254 8.93 -0.12 -16.18
CA ASP A 254 9.40 1.13 -16.82
C ASP A 254 8.84 1.26 -18.25
N THR A 255 8.61 0.13 -18.93
CA THR A 255 8.14 0.11 -20.31
C THR A 255 6.60 0.09 -20.40
N TYR A 256 6.00 1.24 -20.75
CA TYR A 256 4.55 1.44 -20.85
C TYR A 256 3.86 0.65 -21.98
N GLU A 257 4.61 0.13 -22.96
CA GLU A 257 4.05 -0.61 -24.10
C GLU A 257 3.95 -2.13 -23.87
N ILE A 258 4.48 -2.65 -22.76
CA ILE A 258 4.42 -4.08 -22.41
C ILE A 258 3.57 -4.31 -21.17
N GLY A 259 3.19 -5.56 -20.91
CA GLY A 259 2.41 -5.88 -19.72
C GLY A 259 3.14 -5.49 -18.43
N ASN A 260 2.42 -4.84 -17.51
CA ASN A 260 2.89 -4.27 -16.25
C ASN A 260 3.15 -5.34 -15.18
N LYS A 261 3.93 -6.33 -15.55
CA LYS A 261 4.40 -7.41 -14.69
C LYS A 261 5.67 -6.96 -13.99
N ILE A 262 5.69 -7.07 -12.67
CA ILE A 262 6.75 -6.52 -11.81
C ILE A 262 7.45 -7.61 -11.00
N TYR A 263 8.72 -7.36 -10.68
CA TYR A 263 9.53 -8.31 -9.92
C TYR A 263 9.20 -8.21 -8.43
N SER A 264 8.61 -9.26 -7.86
CA SER A 264 8.15 -9.22 -6.48
C SER A 264 8.51 -10.50 -5.76
N PHE A 265 8.85 -10.41 -4.48
CA PHE A 265 9.10 -11.58 -3.66
C PHE A 265 8.74 -11.35 -2.20
N PHE A 266 8.38 -12.44 -1.52
CA PHE A 266 8.22 -12.44 -0.07
C PHE A 266 9.50 -12.89 0.62
N VAL A 267 9.86 -12.26 1.73
CA VAL A 267 10.88 -12.71 2.69
C VAL A 267 10.35 -12.58 4.13
N GLY A 268 11.15 -13.00 5.11
CA GLY A 268 10.81 -12.93 6.53
C GLY A 268 10.43 -14.28 7.13
N GLY A 269 10.26 -14.31 8.46
CA GLY A 269 10.02 -15.53 9.22
C GLY A 269 8.67 -16.18 8.93
N ALA A 270 7.67 -15.40 8.49
CA ALA A 270 6.34 -15.91 8.17
C ALA A 270 6.23 -16.59 6.81
N VAL A 271 7.26 -16.51 5.95
CA VAL A 271 7.30 -17.32 4.72
C VAL A 271 7.44 -18.80 5.11
N PRO A 272 6.50 -19.68 4.71
CA PRO A 272 6.58 -21.10 5.02
C PRO A 272 7.91 -21.71 4.57
N GLU A 273 8.55 -22.51 5.43
CA GLU A 273 9.91 -23.02 5.20
C GLU A 273 10.03 -23.79 3.87
N HIS A 274 9.01 -24.57 3.51
CA HIS A 274 8.98 -25.35 2.27
C HIS A 274 8.79 -24.52 0.99
N LEU A 275 8.45 -23.23 1.12
CA LEU A 275 8.32 -22.28 0.01
C LEU A 275 9.56 -21.37 -0.15
N ARG A 276 10.54 -21.47 0.75
CA ARG A 276 11.75 -20.65 0.66
C ARG A 276 12.65 -21.18 -0.45
N GLY A 277 13.13 -20.28 -1.31
CA GLY A 277 13.88 -20.59 -2.52
C GLY A 277 13.01 -21.12 -3.68
N THR A 278 11.68 -21.06 -3.58
CA THR A 278 10.76 -21.50 -4.64
C THR A 278 10.11 -20.31 -5.35
N GLN A 279 9.20 -20.62 -6.28
CA GLN A 279 8.44 -19.65 -7.06
C GLN A 279 6.93 -19.90 -6.89
N ASP A 280 6.13 -18.85 -7.03
CA ASP A 280 4.67 -18.89 -7.08
C ASP A 280 4.20 -18.15 -8.35
N ASP A 281 3.45 -18.86 -9.20
CA ASP A 281 2.92 -18.37 -10.47
C ASP A 281 1.44 -17.96 -10.41
N THR A 282 0.84 -17.98 -9.21
CA THR A 282 -0.50 -17.44 -8.98
C THR A 282 -0.58 -15.99 -9.46
N PHE A 283 -1.63 -15.65 -10.21
CA PHE A 283 -1.87 -14.28 -10.65
C PHE A 283 -2.15 -13.36 -9.46
N TYR A 284 -1.29 -12.36 -9.27
CA TYR A 284 -1.42 -11.33 -8.25
C TYR A 284 -1.40 -9.93 -8.82
N THR A 285 -2.06 -9.03 -8.10
CA THR A 285 -1.99 -7.59 -8.28
C THR A 285 -1.77 -6.91 -6.94
N HIS A 286 -1.53 -5.59 -6.91
CA HIS A 286 -1.52 -4.81 -5.66
C HIS A 286 -2.78 -5.02 -4.80
N TYR A 287 -3.94 -5.28 -5.42
CA TYR A 287 -5.19 -5.59 -4.72
C TYR A 287 -5.20 -6.94 -4.02
N SER A 288 -4.38 -7.89 -4.48
CA SER A 288 -4.23 -9.22 -3.85
C SER A 288 -3.63 -9.10 -2.45
N ILE A 289 -2.85 -8.05 -2.19
CA ILE A 289 -2.34 -7.76 -0.85
C ILE A 289 -3.46 -7.30 0.08
N ILE A 290 -4.32 -6.37 -0.34
CA ILE A 290 -5.49 -5.94 0.46
C ILE A 290 -6.39 -7.14 0.79
N ALA A 291 -6.72 -7.94 -0.23
CA ALA A 291 -7.52 -9.15 -0.08
C ALA A 291 -6.90 -10.15 0.91
N SER A 292 -5.57 -10.30 0.86
CA SER A 292 -4.83 -11.22 1.73
C SER A 292 -4.68 -10.70 3.16
N LEU A 293 -4.52 -9.39 3.38
CA LEU A 293 -4.56 -8.79 4.72
C LEU A 293 -5.95 -8.98 5.34
N SER A 294 -6.99 -8.76 4.53
CA SER A 294 -8.39 -8.98 4.89
C SER A 294 -8.64 -10.44 5.31
N ALA A 295 -8.25 -11.41 4.49
CA ALA A 295 -8.36 -12.83 4.79
C ALA A 295 -7.51 -13.26 6.01
N ASN A 296 -6.27 -12.78 6.11
CA ASN A 296 -5.33 -13.18 7.16
C ASN A 296 -5.81 -12.80 8.56
N TRP A 297 -6.37 -11.59 8.72
CA TRP A 297 -6.88 -11.12 10.01
C TRP A 297 -8.39 -11.24 10.14
N GLY A 298 -9.08 -11.80 9.16
CA GLY A 298 -10.53 -11.94 9.14
C GLY A 298 -11.26 -10.59 9.22
N LEU A 299 -10.85 -9.65 8.38
CA LEU A 299 -11.42 -8.32 8.21
C LEU A 299 -12.35 -8.33 6.99
N PRO A 300 -13.31 -7.40 6.87
CA PRO A 300 -14.13 -7.28 5.68
C PRO A 300 -13.35 -6.68 4.50
N SER A 301 -13.95 -6.72 3.31
CA SER A 301 -13.43 -6.10 2.07
C SER A 301 -13.83 -4.63 1.96
N LEU A 302 -13.02 -3.83 1.24
CA LEU A 302 -13.37 -2.45 0.85
C LEU A 302 -14.51 -2.41 -0.20
N GLY A 303 -14.88 -3.58 -0.76
CA GLY A 303 -15.87 -3.68 -1.84
C GLY A 303 -15.35 -3.16 -3.18
N ARG A 304 -14.03 -3.06 -3.32
CA ARG A 304 -13.35 -2.58 -4.52
C ARG A 304 -12.62 -3.75 -5.18
N TRP A 305 -11.55 -3.51 -5.94
CA TRP A 305 -10.82 -4.56 -6.65
C TRP A 305 -10.13 -5.56 -5.71
N ASP A 306 -10.04 -5.26 -4.41
CA ASP A 306 -9.70 -6.25 -3.38
C ASP A 306 -10.74 -7.39 -3.27
N CYS A 307 -11.99 -7.15 -3.65
CA CYS A 307 -13.07 -8.12 -3.48
C CYS A 307 -12.91 -9.35 -4.37
N GLY A 308 -12.50 -9.17 -5.62
CA GLY A 308 -12.29 -10.23 -6.61
C GLY A 308 -10.85 -10.75 -6.67
N ALA A 309 -9.90 -10.04 -6.07
CA ALA A 309 -8.48 -10.36 -6.15
C ALA A 309 -8.14 -11.70 -5.48
N ASN A 310 -7.13 -12.37 -6.05
CA ASN A 310 -6.59 -13.62 -5.51
C ASN A 310 -5.94 -13.42 -4.14
N LEU A 311 -5.93 -14.47 -3.34
CA LEU A 311 -5.22 -14.50 -2.06
C LEU A 311 -3.83 -15.13 -2.26
N LEU A 312 -2.86 -14.77 -1.40
CA LEU A 312 -1.58 -15.47 -1.32
C LEU A 312 -1.83 -16.98 -1.26
N SER A 313 -1.14 -17.78 -2.08
CA SER A 313 -1.53 -19.16 -2.41
C SER A 313 -1.69 -20.02 -1.16
N TRP A 314 -0.70 -19.98 -0.26
CA TRP A 314 -0.75 -20.69 1.02
C TRP A 314 -1.79 -20.14 2.01
N LEU A 315 -2.22 -18.88 1.86
CA LEU A 315 -3.34 -18.32 2.63
C LEU A 315 -4.68 -18.77 2.03
N ALA A 316 -4.80 -18.82 0.70
CA ALA A 316 -5.96 -19.36 0.00
C ALA A 316 -6.25 -20.81 0.43
N GLU A 317 -5.19 -21.63 0.54
CA GLU A 317 -5.29 -23.00 1.06
C GLU A 317 -5.89 -23.06 2.47
N LYS A 318 -5.43 -22.17 3.38
CA LYS A 318 -5.90 -22.09 4.78
C LYS A 318 -7.34 -21.63 4.89
N THR A 319 -7.78 -20.68 4.06
CA THR A 319 -9.18 -20.19 4.05
C THR A 319 -10.11 -21.11 3.26
N GLY A 320 -9.54 -21.96 2.40
CA GLY A 320 -10.30 -22.78 1.46
C GLY A 320 -10.77 -22.04 0.22
N TYR A 321 -10.34 -20.78 0.02
CA TYR A 321 -10.55 -20.04 -1.22
C TYR A 321 -9.79 -20.70 -2.36
N VAL A 322 -10.35 -20.63 -3.57
CA VAL A 322 -9.70 -21.09 -4.80
C VAL A 322 -9.44 -19.89 -5.67
N ASN A 323 -8.16 -19.59 -5.86
CA ASN A 323 -7.69 -18.51 -6.73
C ASN A 323 -8.13 -18.73 -8.17
N TRP A 324 -8.29 -17.62 -8.87
CA TRP A 324 -8.52 -17.58 -10.31
C TRP A 324 -7.21 -17.79 -11.06
N GLU A 325 -7.25 -18.68 -12.03
CA GLU A 325 -6.32 -18.74 -13.15
C GLU A 325 -6.70 -17.66 -14.14
N VAL A 326 -5.76 -16.81 -14.53
CA VAL A 326 -5.96 -15.68 -15.44
C VAL A 326 -5.12 -15.90 -16.71
N GLU A 327 -5.73 -15.78 -17.88
CA GLU A 327 -5.01 -15.82 -19.16
C GLU A 327 -4.26 -14.49 -19.39
N THR A 328 -2.99 -14.42 -18.97
CA THR A 328 -2.19 -13.18 -18.98
C THR A 328 -1.54 -12.84 -20.32
N GLY A 329 -1.68 -13.67 -21.36
CA GLY A 329 -0.94 -13.53 -22.62
C GLY A 329 -1.14 -12.21 -23.37
N ASN A 330 -2.28 -11.55 -23.19
CA ASN A 330 -2.58 -10.22 -23.74
C ASN A 330 -2.91 -9.19 -22.65
N LEU A 331 -2.59 -9.49 -21.38
CA LEU A 331 -2.87 -8.57 -20.27
C LEU A 331 -1.84 -7.45 -20.26
N LEU A 332 -2.31 -6.21 -20.14
CA LEU A 332 -1.45 -5.04 -19.99
C LEU A 332 -1.41 -4.54 -18.54
N GLN A 333 -2.52 -4.06 -17.98
CA GLN A 333 -2.55 -3.32 -16.70
C GLN A 333 -1.75 -2.00 -16.75
N ASN A 334 -1.87 -1.28 -17.86
CA ASN A 334 -1.08 -0.06 -18.11
C ASN A 334 -1.90 1.22 -18.00
N GLU A 335 -3.23 1.10 -17.96
CA GLU A 335 -4.14 2.24 -18.00
C GLU A 335 -5.23 2.09 -16.94
N THR A 336 -5.73 3.21 -16.45
CA THR A 336 -6.92 3.27 -15.61
C THR A 336 -8.19 3.37 -16.45
N TYR A 337 -9.36 3.33 -15.81
CA TYR A 337 -10.64 3.65 -16.46
C TYR A 337 -10.94 5.15 -16.31
N PRO A 338 -11.91 5.73 -17.04
CA PRO A 338 -12.32 7.14 -16.85
C PRO A 338 -12.79 7.45 -15.42
N GLY A 339 -12.23 8.46 -14.76
CA GLY A 339 -12.57 8.76 -13.37
C GLY A 339 -12.21 10.17 -12.90
N PRO A 340 -12.57 10.49 -11.63
CA PRO A 340 -12.51 11.84 -11.08
C PRO A 340 -11.09 12.33 -10.82
N LEU A 341 -10.11 11.42 -10.84
CA LEU A 341 -8.69 11.75 -10.67
C LEU A 341 -7.93 11.77 -12.00
N SER A 342 -8.61 11.57 -13.15
CA SER A 342 -7.97 11.72 -14.45
C SER A 342 -7.69 13.20 -14.75
N ALA A 343 -6.50 13.49 -15.24
CA ALA A 343 -6.08 14.80 -15.76
C ALA A 343 -6.32 14.94 -17.26
N GLY A 344 -6.84 13.92 -17.94
CA GLY A 344 -7.00 13.92 -19.39
C GLY A 344 -5.71 13.56 -20.14
N GLU A 345 -4.71 12.99 -19.46
CA GLU A 345 -3.39 12.67 -20.04
C GLU A 345 -3.45 11.39 -20.86
N TYR A 346 -3.99 10.33 -20.25
CA TYR A 346 -4.16 9.01 -20.89
C TYR A 346 -5.63 8.59 -20.89
N ASN A 347 -6.41 9.06 -19.92
CA ASN A 347 -7.80 8.68 -19.75
C ASN A 347 -8.75 9.87 -19.81
N THR A 348 -10.06 9.58 -19.85
CA THR A 348 -11.08 10.62 -19.89
C THR A 348 -11.49 11.00 -18.48
N PHE A 349 -11.49 12.30 -18.19
CA PHE A 349 -12.06 12.81 -16.94
C PHE A 349 -13.55 12.48 -16.83
N SER A 350 -13.94 11.93 -15.68
CA SER A 350 -15.33 11.72 -15.29
C SER A 350 -15.51 12.19 -13.86
N PRO A 351 -16.45 13.10 -13.53
CA PRO A 351 -16.63 13.57 -12.17
C PRO A 351 -17.22 12.50 -11.22
N GLU A 352 -17.70 11.39 -11.77
CA GLU A 352 -18.38 10.33 -11.02
C GLU A 352 -17.38 9.45 -10.27
N TRP A 353 -17.46 9.49 -8.94
CA TRP A 353 -16.69 8.57 -8.11
C TRP A 353 -17.24 7.15 -8.25
N PRO A 354 -16.39 6.15 -8.51
CA PRO A 354 -16.84 4.78 -8.63
C PRO A 354 -17.50 4.35 -7.32
N VAL A 355 -18.65 3.69 -7.39
CA VAL A 355 -19.41 3.14 -6.25
C VAL A 355 -18.89 1.73 -5.97
N PRO A 356 -18.50 1.38 -4.73
CA PRO A 356 -18.04 0.04 -4.37
C PRO A 356 -19.20 -0.95 -4.27
N LEU A 357 -18.90 -2.25 -4.24
CA LEU A 357 -19.85 -3.26 -3.78
C LEU A 357 -20.25 -2.99 -2.34
N THR A 358 -21.55 -3.00 -2.06
CA THR A 358 -22.11 -2.92 -0.71
C THR A 358 -22.60 -4.26 -0.18
N GLN A 359 -22.70 -5.26 -1.06
CA GLN A 359 -23.10 -6.64 -0.76
C GLN A 359 -22.37 -7.58 -1.73
N GLY A 360 -22.00 -8.77 -1.28
CA GLY A 360 -21.32 -9.76 -2.13
C GLY A 360 -20.46 -10.73 -1.33
N SER A 361 -19.90 -11.72 -2.04
CA SER A 361 -18.91 -12.66 -1.50
C SER A 361 -17.56 -12.34 -2.11
N CYS A 362 -16.74 -11.62 -1.34
CA CYS A 362 -15.36 -11.31 -1.71
C CYS A 362 -14.40 -12.44 -1.34
N SER A 363 -13.21 -12.45 -1.92
CA SER A 363 -12.17 -13.48 -1.73
C SER A 363 -11.80 -13.70 -0.27
N ALA A 364 -11.76 -12.64 0.53
CA ALA A 364 -11.50 -12.72 1.97
C ALA A 364 -12.60 -13.47 2.77
N GLY A 365 -13.83 -13.55 2.27
CA GLY A 365 -14.91 -14.32 2.90
C GLY A 365 -15.59 -13.67 4.12
N HIS A 366 -15.31 -12.40 4.41
CA HIS A 366 -15.79 -11.70 5.61
C HIS A 366 -16.75 -10.52 5.32
N GLY A 367 -17.36 -10.50 4.13
CA GLY A 367 -18.32 -9.48 3.72
C GLY A 367 -17.69 -8.14 3.37
N ILE A 368 -18.54 -7.11 3.25
CA ILE A 368 -18.15 -5.73 2.93
C ILE A 368 -18.04 -4.91 4.20
N LEU A 369 -17.06 -4.00 4.25
CA LEU A 369 -16.79 -3.13 5.38
C LEU A 369 -18.05 -2.32 5.76
N PRO A 370 -18.51 -2.33 7.03
CA PRO A 370 -19.77 -1.69 7.40
C PRO A 370 -19.87 -0.20 7.06
N ILE A 371 -18.77 0.55 7.16
CA ILE A 371 -18.78 1.97 6.78
C ILE A 371 -18.95 2.15 5.26
N VAL A 372 -18.46 1.22 4.44
CA VAL A 372 -18.72 1.20 2.99
C VAL A 372 -20.20 0.93 2.72
N GLN A 373 -20.76 -0.09 3.37
CA GLN A 373 -22.19 -0.42 3.22
C GLN A 373 -23.10 0.76 3.60
N GLN A 374 -22.77 1.46 4.68
CA GLN A 374 -23.55 2.60 5.16
C GLN A 374 -23.41 3.83 4.26
N THR A 375 -22.19 4.13 3.81
CA THR A 375 -21.88 5.32 3.01
C THR A 375 -22.49 5.22 1.62
N TRP A 376 -22.40 4.04 1.00
CA TRP A 376 -22.82 3.81 -0.39
C TRP A 376 -24.16 3.09 -0.50
N LYS A 377 -24.95 3.07 0.59
CA LYS A 377 -26.26 2.42 0.63
C LYS A 377 -27.15 2.91 -0.52
N ASN A 378 -27.93 1.98 -1.10
CA ASN A 378 -28.84 2.22 -2.22
C ASN A 378 -28.20 2.64 -3.55
N LEU A 379 -26.87 2.69 -3.62
CA LEU A 379 -26.15 2.88 -4.88
C LEU A 379 -25.77 1.51 -5.46
N THR A 380 -25.72 1.45 -6.78
CA THR A 380 -25.28 0.24 -7.51
C THR A 380 -23.78 0.35 -7.74
N ALA A 381 -23.05 -0.74 -7.53
CA ALA A 381 -21.61 -0.77 -7.79
C ALA A 381 -21.31 -0.42 -9.25
N THR A 382 -20.28 0.41 -9.47
CA THR A 382 -19.92 0.90 -10.80
C THR A 382 -19.36 -0.21 -11.67
N PHE A 383 -18.51 -1.08 -11.09
CA PHE A 383 -17.85 -2.17 -11.80
C PHE A 383 -18.21 -3.53 -11.20
N ASN A 384 -17.90 -4.58 -11.95
CA ASN A 384 -17.91 -5.94 -11.42
C ASN A 384 -16.63 -6.20 -10.60
N TYR A 385 -16.59 -5.67 -9.38
CA TYR A 385 -15.46 -5.84 -8.46
C TYR A 385 -15.22 -7.27 -7.99
N THR A 386 -16.08 -8.23 -8.36
CA THR A 386 -15.82 -9.67 -8.12
C THR A 386 -14.92 -10.30 -9.18
N SER A 387 -14.60 -9.56 -10.24
CA SER A 387 -13.59 -9.95 -11.24
C SER A 387 -12.19 -10.00 -10.61
N PRO A 388 -11.34 -10.99 -10.94
CA PRO A 388 -9.95 -11.04 -10.49
C PRO A 388 -9.07 -9.92 -11.08
N ILE A 389 -9.59 -9.20 -12.08
CA ILE A 389 -8.85 -8.22 -12.88
C ILE A 389 -9.71 -6.95 -12.96
N PRO A 390 -9.15 -5.77 -12.65
CA PRO A 390 -9.77 -4.49 -12.96
C PRO A 390 -10.04 -4.37 -14.46
N TYR A 391 -11.26 -4.03 -14.83
CA TYR A 391 -11.63 -3.81 -16.23
C TYR A 391 -12.77 -2.81 -16.34
N ASP A 392 -12.87 -2.17 -17.50
CA ASP A 392 -14.00 -1.33 -17.87
C ASP A 392 -14.37 -1.56 -19.34
N SER A 393 -15.55 -2.14 -19.56
CA SER A 393 -16.07 -2.44 -20.89
C SER A 393 -16.35 -1.18 -21.72
N VAL A 394 -16.57 -0.03 -21.08
CA VAL A 394 -16.92 1.22 -21.77
C VAL A 394 -15.68 1.84 -22.41
N SER A 395 -14.57 1.94 -21.66
CA SER A 395 -13.29 2.40 -22.20
C SER A 395 -12.53 1.34 -22.99
N GLY A 396 -12.85 0.05 -22.81
CA GLY A 396 -12.10 -1.05 -23.39
C GLY A 396 -10.90 -1.50 -22.54
N ASN A 397 -10.71 -0.91 -21.36
CA ASN A 397 -9.61 -1.24 -20.47
C ASN A 397 -9.71 -2.69 -19.98
N ASN A 398 -8.65 -3.47 -20.23
CA ASN A 398 -8.51 -4.88 -19.86
C ASN A 398 -9.69 -5.78 -20.29
N VAL A 399 -10.34 -5.49 -21.41
CA VAL A 399 -11.44 -6.30 -21.96
C VAL A 399 -10.91 -7.53 -22.72
N GLY A 400 -11.64 -8.64 -22.67
CA GLY A 400 -11.36 -9.88 -23.38
C GLY A 400 -10.47 -10.86 -22.60
N VAL A 401 -10.11 -10.55 -21.35
CA VAL A 401 -9.26 -11.38 -20.52
C VAL A 401 -10.08 -12.50 -19.89
N LYS A 402 -9.70 -13.74 -20.17
CA LYS A 402 -10.37 -14.92 -19.63
C LYS A 402 -9.76 -15.32 -18.31
N TYR A 403 -10.62 -15.83 -17.44
CA TYR A 403 -10.21 -16.37 -16.16
C TYR A 403 -11.08 -17.56 -15.78
N SER A 404 -10.52 -18.49 -15.02
CA SER A 404 -11.24 -19.69 -14.58
C SER A 404 -10.70 -20.24 -13.26
N ARG A 405 -11.47 -21.08 -12.60
CA ARG A 405 -11.02 -21.86 -11.44
C ARG A 405 -11.82 -23.13 -11.32
N THR A 406 -11.22 -24.17 -10.74
CA THR A 406 -11.92 -25.41 -10.43
C THR A 406 -12.05 -25.55 -8.92
N LEU A 407 -13.28 -25.47 -8.42
CA LEU A 407 -13.58 -25.57 -7.00
C LEU A 407 -13.31 -26.99 -6.49
N LYS A 408 -13.17 -27.13 -5.17
CA LYS A 408 -12.91 -28.42 -4.50
C LYS A 408 -13.97 -29.50 -4.77
N ASN A 409 -15.20 -29.11 -5.13
CA ASN A 409 -16.28 -30.02 -5.51
C ASN A 409 -16.26 -30.41 -7.01
N GLY A 410 -15.23 -30.02 -7.75
CA GLY A 410 -15.09 -30.28 -9.19
C GLY A 410 -15.86 -29.32 -10.10
N LYS A 411 -16.62 -28.36 -9.55
CA LYS A 411 -17.30 -27.34 -10.35
C LYS A 411 -16.26 -26.36 -10.89
N THR A 412 -16.22 -26.19 -12.21
CA THR A 412 -15.45 -25.13 -12.85
C THR A 412 -16.28 -23.87 -12.96
N GLU A 413 -15.67 -22.74 -12.62
CA GLU A 413 -16.18 -21.39 -12.83
C GLU A 413 -15.27 -20.69 -13.82
N SER A 414 -15.83 -19.89 -14.71
CA SER A 414 -15.07 -19.16 -15.72
C SER A 414 -15.77 -17.86 -16.08
N GLY A 415 -15.00 -16.87 -16.49
CA GLY A 415 -15.48 -15.60 -16.99
C GLY A 415 -14.56 -15.01 -18.05
N ILE A 416 -15.05 -13.94 -18.66
CA ILE A 416 -14.27 -13.07 -19.54
C ILE A 416 -14.61 -11.64 -19.14
N THR A 417 -13.62 -10.76 -19.07
CA THR A 417 -13.86 -9.32 -18.90
C THR A 417 -14.55 -8.80 -20.16
N ALA A 418 -15.79 -8.34 -20.06
CA ALA A 418 -16.62 -7.96 -21.21
C ALA A 418 -17.62 -6.87 -20.85
#